data_AF-A0A7J3MWQ5-F1
#
_entry.id   AF-A0A7J3MWQ5-F1
#
_cell.length_a   1.000
_cell.length_b   1.000
_cell.length_c   1.000
_cell.angle_alpha   90.00
_cell.angle_beta   90.00
_cell.angle_gamma   90.00
#
_symmetry.space_group_name_H-M   'P 1'
#
loop_
_entity.id
_entity.type
_entity.pdbx_description
1 polymer ?
#
loop_
_entity_poly.entity_id
_entity_poly.type
_entity_poly.pdbx_seq_one_letter_code
_entity_poly.pdbx_strand_id
1 'polypeptide(L)'
;MATRNCNEFTLITGRTRFQAISMESSGKFDKEYEKSVAVAYMNPTDIDGLKLNHIVRITSNDRSIILPVKEDPSLPNRVIFIPIGPWSNFLISSKSIIGMPNYKSVKVCVERVNRDEPLPRLEDLFADIGRPFITFTGRDLVQQHEICNNDVKLATCIFCGAVCSNIIVKVCGNTVLEVLDGCSISVSKFINRHRNRVLRPLIMTPNSFEFKEVPLPIAIDKAADILLNSKHPLIYGLSSTSNEAIEIAIEIAKILKGAIDSTASICHGPTLLGLDGATIKSFKLDMLSDIDTVIIWGANPAEAHPKLMYIIKRYVKSIAVVDVRESETMKMADIGLIIEPGKDLELIRAIRSMIKGYRGGMESVNIGTDIIERFIKTLLNSRKGVIFTGLGLSMGRAKFMNIVELVELVKELNNYGEWYLQPLRGHFNVTGTNILLKKFTGYPFAVDFYSDSPIMAPGVTTAIDLLKNREVDSVVVIASDPVAHMPNECVRILAELSLIVIDSRWSLTASLADVVIPTCLTGIECRGSIYRMDYEIIEVDKIVEPPESVLCDTDVLRMLLDRIKKGLSYD
;
A
#
# COMPACT_ATOMS: atom_id res chain seq x y z
N MET A 1 -5.18 0.81 -40.42
CA MET A 1 -5.39 0.22 -39.08
C MET A 1 -6.87 0.23 -38.81
N ALA A 2 -7.52 -0.94 -38.82
CA ALA A 2 -8.93 -1.03 -38.47
C ALA A 2 -9.12 -0.52 -37.04
N THR A 3 -9.95 0.50 -36.87
CA THR A 3 -10.41 0.98 -35.56
C THR A 3 -11.05 -0.21 -34.84
N ARG A 4 -10.31 -0.84 -33.91
CA ARG A 4 -10.92 -1.79 -32.97
C ARG A 4 -12.06 -1.04 -32.26
N ASN A 5 -13.25 -1.62 -32.26
CA ASN A 5 -14.41 -1.10 -31.53
C ASN A 5 -14.10 -1.14 -30.02
N CYS A 6 -13.39 -0.13 -29.55
CA CYS A 6 -12.93 -0.05 -28.18
C CYS A 6 -13.96 0.68 -27.33
N ASN A 7 -14.47 0.03 -26.29
CA ASN A 7 -15.28 0.72 -25.29
C ASN A 7 -14.35 1.30 -24.23
N GLU A 8 -14.22 2.61 -24.19
CA GLU A 8 -13.36 3.26 -23.22
C GLU A 8 -13.99 3.27 -21.82
N PHE A 9 -13.18 2.91 -20.83
CA PHE A 9 -13.49 2.96 -19.41
C PHE A 9 -12.35 3.64 -18.64
N THR A 10 -12.67 4.16 -17.46
CA THR A 10 -11.66 4.54 -16.47
C THR A 10 -11.50 3.41 -15.46
N LEU A 11 -10.32 2.81 -15.41
CA LEU A 11 -9.89 1.85 -14.39
C LEU A 11 -9.49 2.57 -13.10
N ILE A 12 -10.12 2.14 -12.02
CA ILE A 12 -9.75 2.45 -10.65
C ILE A 12 -9.35 1.16 -9.92
N THR A 13 -8.32 1.23 -9.08
CA THR A 13 -7.87 0.08 -8.28
C THR A 13 -7.91 0.40 -6.80
N GLY A 14 -7.87 -0.61 -5.94
CA GLY A 14 -7.86 -0.42 -4.50
C GLY A 14 -7.87 -1.74 -3.76
N ARG A 15 -7.57 -1.70 -2.46
CA ARG A 15 -7.64 -2.88 -1.61
C ARG A 15 -9.07 -3.08 -1.11
N THR A 16 -9.55 -4.31 -1.15
CA THR A 16 -10.79 -4.72 -0.48
C THR A 16 -10.49 -5.41 0.85
N ARG A 17 -11.45 -5.41 1.76
CA ARG A 17 -11.37 -6.07 3.06
C ARG A 17 -11.27 -7.59 2.89
N PHE A 18 -12.00 -8.17 1.93
CA PHE A 18 -11.88 -9.59 1.62
C PHE A 18 -10.47 -9.96 1.15
N GLN A 19 -9.89 -9.15 0.25
CA GLN A 19 -8.51 -9.31 -0.19
C GLN A 19 -7.51 -9.21 0.97
N ALA A 20 -7.69 -8.24 1.88
CA ALA A 20 -6.81 -8.08 3.03
C ALA A 20 -6.90 -9.29 3.98
N ILE A 21 -8.11 -9.82 4.20
CA ILE A 21 -8.32 -11.01 5.03
C ILE A 21 -7.67 -12.24 4.40
N SER A 22 -7.90 -12.50 3.11
CA SER A 22 -7.37 -13.67 2.40
C SER A 22 -5.84 -13.68 2.36
N MET A 23 -5.23 -12.52 2.10
CA MET A 23 -3.78 -12.35 2.15
C MET A 23 -3.20 -12.70 3.54
N GLU A 24 -3.89 -12.30 4.61
CA GLU A 24 -3.43 -12.57 5.97
C GLU A 24 -3.74 -14.01 6.45
N SER A 25 -4.75 -14.66 5.87
CA SER A 25 -5.22 -15.99 6.28
C SER A 25 -4.53 -17.16 5.61
N SER A 26 -4.24 -17.06 4.31
CA SER A 26 -3.70 -18.17 3.51
C SER A 26 -2.55 -17.75 2.58
N GLY A 27 -2.31 -16.44 2.44
CA GLY A 27 -1.24 -15.91 1.59
C GLY A 27 -1.67 -15.70 0.14
N LYS A 28 -0.76 -15.18 -0.69
CA LYS A 28 -1.07 -14.73 -2.06
C LYS A 28 -1.08 -15.85 -3.12
N PHE A 29 -0.65 -17.05 -2.75
CA PHE A 29 -0.70 -18.24 -3.60
C PHE A 29 -2.02 -19.02 -3.45
N ASP A 30 -2.87 -18.61 -2.49
CA ASP A 30 -4.12 -19.30 -2.21
C ASP A 30 -5.25 -18.86 -3.14
N LYS A 31 -6.17 -19.79 -3.43
CA LYS A 31 -7.30 -19.56 -4.34
C LYS A 31 -8.25 -18.47 -3.84
N GLU A 32 -8.40 -18.29 -2.52
CA GLU A 32 -9.25 -17.22 -2.00
C GLU A 32 -8.62 -15.83 -2.22
N TYR A 33 -7.29 -15.73 -2.18
CA TYR A 33 -6.61 -14.50 -2.61
C TYR A 33 -6.81 -14.26 -4.09
N GLU A 34 -6.57 -15.26 -4.94
CA GLU A 34 -6.79 -15.15 -6.40
C GLU A 34 -8.21 -14.69 -6.73
N LYS A 35 -9.25 -15.35 -6.19
CA LYS A 35 -10.65 -14.92 -6.36
C LYS A 35 -10.94 -13.49 -5.91
N SER A 36 -10.16 -12.98 -4.96
CA SER A 36 -10.32 -11.63 -4.42
C SER A 36 -9.68 -10.54 -5.30
N VAL A 37 -8.75 -10.89 -6.21
CA VAL A 37 -8.01 -9.93 -7.05
C VAL A 37 -8.16 -10.16 -8.56
N ALA A 38 -8.42 -11.40 -8.99
CA ALA A 38 -8.64 -11.79 -10.38
C ALA A 38 -10.10 -11.58 -10.79
N VAL A 39 -10.63 -10.37 -10.59
CA VAL A 39 -12.01 -10.02 -10.87
C VAL A 39 -12.16 -8.53 -11.19
N ALA A 40 -13.00 -8.22 -12.17
CA ALA A 40 -13.40 -6.86 -12.49
C ALA A 40 -14.84 -6.60 -11.98
N TYR A 41 -15.08 -5.40 -11.48
CA TYR A 41 -16.40 -4.94 -11.09
C TYR A 41 -16.86 -3.84 -12.06
N MET A 42 -18.10 -3.93 -12.53
CA MET A 42 -18.69 -3.00 -13.49
C MET A 42 -20.15 -2.69 -13.13
N ASN A 43 -20.63 -1.52 -13.55
CA ASN A 43 -22.05 -1.17 -13.41
C ASN A 43 -22.92 -2.14 -14.25
N PRO A 44 -24.06 -2.64 -13.73
CA PRO A 44 -24.99 -3.48 -14.48
C PRO A 44 -25.42 -2.89 -15.83
N THR A 45 -25.63 -1.57 -15.88
CA THR A 45 -26.03 -0.85 -17.11
C THR A 45 -24.96 -0.95 -18.20
N ASP A 46 -23.68 -0.90 -17.84
CA ASP A 46 -22.57 -1.07 -18.79
C ASP A 46 -22.47 -2.53 -19.26
N ILE A 47 -22.71 -3.49 -18.36
CA ILE A 47 -22.71 -4.93 -18.68
C ILE A 47 -23.80 -5.25 -19.70
N ASP A 48 -25.02 -4.79 -19.46
CA ASP A 48 -26.18 -4.98 -20.35
C ASP A 48 -26.00 -4.24 -21.67
N GLY A 49 -25.59 -2.98 -21.61
CA GLY A 49 -25.36 -2.13 -22.78
C GLY A 49 -24.30 -2.67 -23.73
N LEU A 50 -23.25 -3.30 -23.19
CA LEU A 50 -22.19 -3.94 -23.96
C LEU A 50 -22.46 -5.43 -24.26
N LYS A 51 -23.56 -6.00 -23.74
CA LYS A 51 -23.92 -7.42 -23.89
C LYS A 51 -22.77 -8.35 -23.48
N LEU A 52 -22.15 -8.05 -22.34
CA LEU A 52 -20.99 -8.79 -21.84
C LEU A 52 -21.39 -10.20 -21.37
N ASN A 53 -20.48 -11.17 -21.53
CA ASN A 53 -20.72 -12.58 -21.21
C ASN A 53 -20.19 -12.98 -19.81
N HIS A 54 -20.26 -12.09 -18.82
CA HIS A 54 -19.64 -12.27 -17.49
C HIS A 54 -18.11 -12.41 -17.47
N ILE A 55 -17.45 -12.29 -18.62
CA ILE A 55 -15.99 -12.16 -18.77
C ILE A 55 -15.70 -11.07 -19.80
N VAL A 56 -14.57 -10.38 -19.62
CA VAL A 56 -14.14 -9.27 -20.48
C VAL A 56 -12.64 -9.29 -20.70
N ARG A 57 -12.21 -8.82 -21.88
CA ARG A 57 -10.83 -8.41 -22.10
C ARG A 57 -10.70 -6.94 -21.77
N ILE A 58 -9.71 -6.62 -20.95
CA ILE A 58 -9.38 -5.24 -20.57
C ILE A 58 -7.98 -4.96 -21.08
N THR A 59 -7.79 -3.88 -21.81
CA THR A 59 -6.52 -3.53 -22.47
C THR A 59 -6.05 -2.13 -22.08
N SER A 60 -4.76 -1.99 -21.79
CA SER A 60 -4.08 -0.73 -21.45
C SER A 60 -2.63 -0.78 -21.94
N ASN A 61 -2.16 0.25 -22.65
CA ASN A 61 -0.77 0.40 -23.11
C ASN A 61 -0.19 -0.91 -23.71
N ASP A 62 -0.91 -1.49 -24.67
CA ASP A 62 -0.59 -2.73 -25.40
C ASP A 62 -0.60 -4.03 -24.59
N ARG A 63 -0.95 -3.99 -23.31
CA ARG A 63 -1.20 -5.18 -22.49
C ARG A 63 -2.68 -5.43 -22.33
N SER A 64 -3.08 -6.70 -22.34
CA SER A 64 -4.47 -7.10 -22.10
C SER A 64 -4.55 -8.22 -21.08
N ILE A 65 -5.62 -8.23 -20.31
CA ILE A 65 -5.95 -9.30 -19.39
C ILE A 65 -7.44 -9.64 -19.50
N ILE A 66 -7.78 -10.93 -19.35
CA ILE A 66 -9.17 -11.38 -19.33
C ILE A 66 -9.58 -11.59 -17.88
N LEU A 67 -10.72 -11.05 -17.47
CA LEU A 67 -11.22 -11.17 -16.11
C LEU A 67 -12.70 -11.52 -16.07
N PRO A 68 -13.16 -12.30 -15.07
CA PRO A 68 -14.58 -12.39 -14.75
C PRO A 68 -15.09 -11.03 -14.28
N VAL A 69 -16.34 -10.74 -14.64
CA VAL A 69 -17.05 -9.52 -14.27
C VAL A 69 -18.08 -9.82 -13.19
N LYS A 70 -18.03 -9.03 -12.11
CA LYS A 70 -19.10 -8.94 -11.12
C LYS A 70 -19.82 -7.61 -11.26
N GLU A 71 -21.13 -7.65 -11.07
CA GLU A 71 -21.96 -6.45 -11.00
C GLU A 71 -21.65 -5.67 -9.72
N ASP A 72 -21.47 -4.36 -9.85
CA ASP A 72 -21.40 -3.41 -8.75
C ASP A 72 -22.19 -2.16 -9.13
N PRO A 73 -23.45 -2.04 -8.68
CA PRO A 73 -24.29 -0.89 -9.00
C PRO A 73 -23.81 0.42 -8.36
N SER A 74 -22.86 0.37 -7.41
CA SER A 74 -22.28 1.58 -6.81
C SER A 74 -21.30 2.30 -7.75
N LEU A 75 -20.79 1.61 -8.77
CA LEU A 75 -19.86 2.19 -9.73
C LEU A 75 -20.60 3.09 -10.72
N PRO A 76 -20.09 4.29 -11.05
CA PRO A 76 -20.60 5.05 -12.17
C PRO A 76 -20.44 4.31 -13.50
N ASN A 77 -21.26 4.68 -14.48
CA ASN A 77 -21.09 4.21 -15.84
C ASN A 77 -19.69 4.57 -16.37
N ARG A 78 -19.13 3.70 -17.21
CA ARG A 78 -17.78 3.83 -17.80
C ARG A 78 -16.64 3.84 -16.78
N VAL A 79 -16.88 3.34 -15.57
CA VAL A 79 -15.84 3.08 -14.55
C VAL A 79 -15.76 1.58 -14.29
N ILE A 80 -14.54 1.06 -14.26
CA ILE A 80 -14.26 -0.34 -13.93
C ILE A 80 -13.35 -0.39 -12.70
N PHE A 81 -13.70 -1.22 -11.72
CA PHE A 81 -12.89 -1.43 -10.53
C PHE A 81 -12.24 -2.80 -10.56
N ILE A 82 -10.92 -2.85 -10.37
CA ILE A 82 -10.17 -4.11 -10.22
C ILE A 82 -9.38 -4.01 -8.91
N PRO A 83 -9.53 -4.95 -7.96
CA PRO A 83 -8.74 -4.94 -6.74
C PRO A 83 -7.24 -4.95 -7.07
N ILE A 84 -6.46 -4.21 -6.29
CA ILE A 84 -5.01 -4.09 -6.55
C ILE A 84 -4.34 -5.46 -6.43
N GLY A 85 -3.57 -5.89 -7.41
CA GLY A 85 -2.90 -7.19 -7.39
C GLY A 85 -2.23 -7.50 -8.72
N PRO A 86 -1.64 -8.70 -8.85
CA PRO A 86 -0.94 -9.12 -10.07
C PRO A 86 -1.75 -8.88 -11.35
N TRP A 87 -3.05 -9.19 -11.34
CA TRP A 87 -3.95 -8.97 -12.49
C TRP A 87 -4.13 -7.50 -12.86
N SER A 88 -4.36 -6.61 -11.87
CA SER A 88 -4.47 -5.18 -12.17
C SER A 88 -3.15 -4.60 -12.66
N ASN A 89 -2.02 -5.10 -12.16
CA ASN A 89 -0.69 -4.58 -12.47
C ASN A 89 -0.31 -4.72 -13.96
N PHE A 90 -0.92 -5.66 -14.68
CA PHE A 90 -0.80 -5.78 -16.15
C PHE A 90 -1.33 -4.56 -16.90
N LEU A 91 -2.28 -3.85 -16.29
CA LEU A 91 -2.95 -2.70 -16.89
C LEU A 91 -2.36 -1.35 -16.45
N ILE A 92 -1.53 -1.35 -15.41
CA ILE A 92 -0.91 -0.14 -14.87
C ILE A 92 0.40 0.14 -15.61
N SER A 93 0.56 1.39 -16.05
CA SER A 93 1.80 1.85 -16.65
C SER A 93 2.80 2.31 -15.58
N SER A 94 4.08 2.01 -15.80
CA SER A 94 5.19 2.59 -15.03
C SER A 94 5.41 4.07 -15.37
N LYS A 95 4.93 4.54 -16.54
CA LYS A 95 5.10 5.92 -16.99
C LYS A 95 4.24 6.86 -16.17
N SER A 96 4.89 7.83 -15.53
CA SER A 96 4.21 8.88 -14.77
C SER A 96 5.06 10.14 -14.71
N ILE A 97 4.43 11.27 -14.39
CA ILE A 97 5.06 12.60 -14.38
C ILE A 97 6.04 12.77 -13.21
N ILE A 98 5.83 12.05 -12.10
CA ILE A 98 6.58 12.21 -10.84
C ILE A 98 7.11 10.89 -10.27
N GLY A 99 7.23 9.85 -11.10
CA GLY A 99 7.74 8.55 -10.67
C GLY A 99 6.79 7.70 -9.81
N MET A 100 5.50 8.00 -9.87
CA MET A 100 4.47 7.32 -9.10
C MET A 100 3.33 6.92 -10.05
N PRO A 101 2.99 5.63 -10.20
CA PRO A 101 2.00 5.18 -11.17
C PRO A 101 0.61 5.78 -10.95
N ASN A 102 -0.25 5.75 -11.97
CA ASN A 102 -1.66 6.13 -11.83
C ASN A 102 -2.47 4.88 -11.48
N TYR A 103 -3.08 4.85 -10.30
CA TYR A 103 -3.90 3.73 -9.84
C TYR A 103 -5.40 4.04 -9.83
N LYS A 104 -5.80 5.31 -10.03
CA LYS A 104 -7.17 5.79 -9.87
C LYS A 104 -7.74 6.51 -11.09
N SER A 105 -7.04 6.47 -12.22
CA SER A 105 -7.45 7.17 -13.43
C SER A 105 -6.79 6.61 -14.69
N VAL A 106 -6.69 5.28 -14.81
CA VAL A 106 -6.09 4.63 -15.98
C VAL A 106 -7.15 4.47 -17.06
N LYS A 107 -6.89 4.91 -18.28
CA LYS A 107 -7.79 4.67 -19.41
C LYS A 107 -7.58 3.26 -19.94
N VAL A 108 -8.67 2.51 -20.05
CA VAL A 108 -8.65 1.13 -20.52
C VAL A 108 -9.71 0.89 -21.57
N CYS A 109 -9.44 -0.07 -22.44
CA CYS A 109 -10.38 -0.59 -23.42
C CYS A 109 -11.06 -1.83 -22.86
N VAL A 110 -12.39 -1.92 -22.95
CA VAL A 110 -13.15 -3.11 -22.55
C VAL A 110 -13.80 -3.74 -23.79
N GLU A 111 -13.50 -5.01 -24.00
CA GLU A 111 -13.95 -5.80 -25.14
C GLU A 111 -14.63 -7.09 -24.68
N ARG A 112 -15.67 -7.50 -25.41
CA ARG A 112 -16.33 -8.80 -25.22
C ARG A 112 -15.40 -9.91 -25.71
N VAL A 113 -15.38 -11.02 -24.98
CA VAL A 113 -14.64 -12.24 -25.34
C VAL A 113 -15.58 -13.45 -25.43
N ASN A 114 -15.08 -14.52 -26.05
CA ASN A 114 -15.79 -15.80 -26.10
C ASN A 114 -15.76 -16.48 -24.73
N ARG A 115 -16.87 -17.12 -24.31
CA ARG A 115 -17.01 -17.72 -22.97
C ARG A 115 -15.94 -18.76 -22.64
N ASP A 116 -15.36 -19.39 -23.65
CA ASP A 116 -14.40 -20.48 -23.48
C ASP A 116 -12.94 -19.98 -23.44
N GLU A 117 -12.71 -18.66 -23.52
CA GLU A 117 -11.36 -18.13 -23.37
C GLU A 117 -10.82 -18.36 -21.95
N PRO A 118 -9.59 -18.89 -21.80
CA PRO A 118 -9.05 -19.22 -20.50
C PRO A 118 -8.82 -17.96 -19.66
N LEU A 119 -9.20 -18.02 -18.39
CA LEU A 119 -8.87 -16.97 -17.43
C LEU A 119 -7.40 -17.12 -17.01
N PRO A 120 -6.61 -16.04 -17.08
CA PRO A 120 -5.22 -16.07 -16.66
C PRO A 120 -5.15 -16.34 -15.16
N ARG A 121 -4.39 -17.36 -14.79
CA ARG A 121 -4.07 -17.72 -13.41
C ARG A 121 -2.73 -17.12 -13.02
N LEU A 122 -2.37 -17.23 -11.75
CA LEU A 122 -1.10 -16.71 -11.25
C LEU A 122 0.09 -17.32 -12.01
N GLU A 123 0.02 -18.61 -12.38
CA GLU A 123 1.06 -19.29 -13.15
C GLU A 123 1.30 -18.64 -14.52
N ASP A 124 0.23 -18.18 -15.18
CA ASP A 124 0.31 -17.52 -16.48
C ASP A 124 0.95 -16.13 -16.35
N LEU A 125 0.70 -15.43 -15.23
CA LEU A 125 1.33 -14.14 -14.95
C LEU A 125 2.83 -14.30 -14.67
N PHE A 126 3.25 -15.40 -14.03
CA PHE A 126 4.67 -15.73 -13.84
C PHE A 126 5.35 -16.08 -15.17
N ALA A 127 4.66 -16.82 -16.04
CA ALA A 127 5.17 -17.13 -17.37
C ALA A 127 5.41 -15.85 -18.21
N ASP A 128 4.54 -14.83 -18.12
CA ASP A 128 4.73 -13.54 -18.82
C ASP A 128 6.00 -12.79 -18.39
N ILE A 129 6.41 -12.94 -17.13
CA ILE A 129 7.65 -12.33 -16.61
C ILE A 129 8.88 -13.22 -16.81
N GLY A 130 8.75 -14.32 -17.56
CA GLY A 130 9.86 -15.20 -17.93
C GLY A 130 10.36 -16.08 -16.79
N ARG A 131 9.53 -16.31 -15.76
CA ARG A 131 9.90 -17.11 -14.58
C ARG A 131 8.94 -18.30 -14.42
N PRO A 132 9.43 -19.50 -14.08
CA PRO A 132 8.54 -20.61 -13.77
C PRO A 132 7.76 -20.31 -12.49
N PHE A 133 6.56 -20.88 -12.40
CA PHE A 133 5.79 -20.83 -11.17
C PHE A 133 6.43 -21.76 -10.12
N ILE A 134 7.08 -21.17 -9.12
CA ILE A 134 7.78 -21.93 -8.08
C ILE A 134 6.76 -22.43 -7.06
N THR A 135 6.69 -23.75 -6.88
CA THR A 135 5.75 -24.42 -5.97
C THR A 135 6.22 -24.45 -4.51
N PHE A 136 7.33 -23.78 -4.17
CA PHE A 136 7.67 -23.58 -2.76
C PHE A 136 6.54 -22.79 -2.10
N THR A 137 5.93 -23.37 -1.08
CA THR A 137 4.94 -22.72 -0.24
C THR A 137 5.54 -22.52 1.15
N GLY A 138 5.28 -21.38 1.78
CA GLY A 138 5.67 -21.17 3.17
C GLY A 138 5.12 -22.29 4.06
N ARG A 139 5.80 -22.53 5.18
CA ARG A 139 5.42 -23.56 6.15
C ARG A 139 4.49 -23.00 7.20
N ASP A 140 3.50 -23.78 7.60
CA ASP A 140 2.67 -23.45 8.75
C ASP A 140 3.39 -23.90 10.02
N LEU A 141 3.50 -22.99 11.00
CA LEU A 141 4.03 -23.30 12.32
C LEU A 141 3.05 -24.21 13.06
N VAL A 142 3.57 -25.28 13.66
CA VAL A 142 2.79 -26.20 14.50
C VAL A 142 2.25 -25.43 15.70
N GLN A 143 0.93 -25.39 15.84
CA GLN A 143 0.27 -24.78 17.00
C GLN A 143 0.09 -25.85 18.08
N GLN A 144 0.83 -25.73 19.18
CA GLN A 144 0.60 -26.57 20.35
C GLN A 144 -0.69 -26.11 21.04
N HIS A 145 -1.62 -27.05 21.22
CA HIS A 145 -2.87 -26.86 21.94
C HIS A 145 -2.71 -27.53 23.30
N GLU A 146 -1.81 -27.00 24.13
CA GLU A 146 -1.72 -27.45 25.51
C GLU A 146 -2.93 -26.94 26.31
N ILE A 147 -3.36 -27.70 27.31
CA ILE A 147 -4.29 -27.16 28.32
C ILE A 147 -3.48 -26.18 29.15
N CYS A 148 -3.64 -24.89 28.90
CA CYS A 148 -2.89 -23.86 29.60
C CYS A 148 -3.79 -22.69 30.02
N ASN A 149 -3.30 -21.87 30.95
CA ASN A 149 -4.01 -20.67 31.36
C ASN A 149 -4.01 -19.66 30.20
N ASN A 150 -5.18 -19.08 29.93
CA ASN A 150 -5.33 -18.07 28.88
C ASN A 150 -4.71 -16.75 29.34
N ASP A 151 -3.49 -16.47 28.87
CA ASP A 151 -2.86 -15.17 29.05
C ASP A 151 -3.59 -14.13 28.22
N VAL A 152 -4.02 -13.05 28.86
CA VAL A 152 -4.67 -11.91 28.19
C VAL A 152 -3.63 -10.82 28.01
N LYS A 153 -3.30 -10.51 26.75
CA LYS A 153 -2.33 -9.48 26.40
C LYS A 153 -3.02 -8.32 25.69
N LEU A 154 -2.64 -7.10 26.06
CA LEU A 154 -2.96 -5.90 25.27
C LEU A 154 -1.96 -5.83 24.11
N ALA A 155 -2.47 -5.63 22.90
CA ALA A 155 -1.67 -5.65 21.68
C ALA A 155 -1.95 -4.44 20.79
N THR A 156 -0.94 -4.09 20.02
CA THR A 156 -1.01 -3.05 18.98
C THR A 156 -1.18 -3.69 17.61
N CYS A 157 -2.13 -3.19 16.83
CA CYS A 157 -2.36 -3.66 15.45
C CYS A 157 -1.22 -3.27 14.53
N ILE A 158 -0.58 -4.25 13.91
CA ILE A 158 0.52 -4.05 12.95
C ILE A 158 0.07 -4.28 11.49
N PHE A 159 -1.07 -3.72 11.09
CA PHE A 159 -1.58 -3.84 9.72
C PHE A 159 -1.61 -2.49 9.00
N CYS A 160 -2.62 -1.66 9.29
CA CYS A 160 -2.79 -0.35 8.66
C CYS A 160 -2.20 0.77 9.53
N GLY A 161 -2.00 1.94 8.94
CA GLY A 161 -1.45 3.13 9.60
C GLY A 161 -2.29 3.67 10.77
N ALA A 162 -3.46 3.09 11.06
CA ALA A 162 -4.27 3.46 12.21
C ALA A 162 -3.74 2.87 13.53
N VAL A 163 -2.92 1.81 13.47
CA VAL A 163 -2.16 1.27 14.61
C VAL A 163 -2.99 1.23 15.90
N CYS A 164 -4.10 0.51 15.88
CA CYS A 164 -5.01 0.43 17.02
C CYS A 164 -4.32 -0.27 18.20
N SER A 165 -4.19 0.40 19.35
CA SER A 165 -3.45 -0.07 20.54
C SER A 165 -4.31 -0.78 21.60
N ASN A 166 -5.61 -0.92 21.35
CA ASN A 166 -6.59 -1.47 22.29
C ASN A 166 -7.10 -2.86 21.88
N ILE A 167 -6.25 -3.67 21.24
CA ILE A 167 -6.62 -5.03 20.85
C ILE A 167 -6.31 -5.96 22.00
N ILE A 168 -7.25 -6.85 22.33
CA ILE A 168 -7.05 -7.85 23.36
C ILE A 168 -6.78 -9.19 22.67
N VAL A 169 -5.63 -9.79 22.96
CA VAL A 169 -5.21 -11.07 22.40
C VAL A 169 -5.13 -12.10 23.52
N LYS A 170 -5.90 -13.18 23.40
CA LYS A 170 -5.82 -14.32 24.30
C LYS A 170 -4.83 -15.33 23.73
N VAL A 171 -3.82 -15.66 24.52
CA VAL A 171 -2.72 -16.55 24.14
C VAL A 171 -2.72 -17.76 25.07
N CYS A 172 -2.44 -18.93 24.51
CA CYS A 172 -2.10 -20.12 25.28
C CYS A 172 -0.74 -20.66 24.80
N GLY A 173 0.25 -20.65 25.69
CA GLY A 173 1.65 -20.94 25.34
C GLY A 173 2.13 -19.97 24.26
N ASN A 174 2.42 -20.51 23.07
CA ASN A 174 2.81 -19.71 21.91
C ASN A 174 1.70 -19.56 20.84
N THR A 175 0.46 -19.95 21.15
CA THR A 175 -0.70 -19.98 20.24
C THR A 175 -1.68 -18.84 20.56
N VAL A 176 -2.04 -18.03 19.56
CA VAL A 176 -3.13 -17.04 19.68
C VAL A 176 -4.45 -17.77 19.49
N LEU A 177 -5.30 -17.75 20.52
CA LEU A 177 -6.60 -18.41 20.54
C LEU A 177 -7.71 -17.48 20.05
N GLU A 178 -7.69 -16.25 20.53
CA GLU A 178 -8.77 -15.29 20.29
C GLU A 178 -8.23 -13.87 20.21
N VAL A 179 -8.86 -13.05 19.38
CA VAL A 179 -8.55 -11.63 19.20
C VAL A 179 -9.84 -10.85 19.33
N LEU A 180 -9.93 -10.02 20.36
CA LEU A 180 -11.08 -9.18 20.65
C LEU A 180 -10.76 -7.72 20.31
N ASP A 181 -11.80 -6.94 20.03
CA ASP A 181 -11.73 -5.52 19.66
C ASP A 181 -10.92 -5.16 18.39
N GLY A 182 -10.33 -6.13 17.69
CA GLY A 182 -9.76 -5.96 16.37
C GLY A 182 -10.80 -5.91 15.24
N CYS A 183 -10.49 -5.24 14.12
CA CYS A 183 -11.25 -5.45 12.88
C CYS A 183 -10.92 -6.83 12.28
N SER A 184 -11.72 -7.33 11.35
CA SER A 184 -11.50 -8.68 10.78
C SER A 184 -10.13 -8.87 10.13
N ILE A 185 -9.50 -7.80 9.62
CA ILE A 185 -8.15 -7.88 9.05
C ILE A 185 -7.13 -8.10 10.18
N SER A 186 -7.26 -7.35 11.27
CA SER A 186 -6.43 -7.50 12.46
C SER A 186 -6.58 -8.89 13.08
N VAL A 187 -7.83 -9.37 13.23
CA VAL A 187 -8.13 -10.72 13.69
C VAL A 187 -7.45 -11.76 12.78
N SER A 188 -7.60 -11.64 11.46
CA SER A 188 -6.96 -12.54 10.51
C SER A 188 -5.44 -12.56 10.67
N LYS A 189 -4.80 -11.39 10.80
CA LYS A 189 -3.34 -11.28 10.96
C LYS A 189 -2.83 -11.97 12.22
N PHE A 190 -3.44 -11.73 13.38
CA PHE A 190 -3.00 -12.33 14.65
C PHE A 190 -3.26 -13.85 14.72
N ILE A 191 -4.47 -14.29 14.34
CA ILE A 191 -4.85 -15.71 14.32
C ILE A 191 -3.96 -16.49 13.35
N ASN A 192 -3.80 -15.99 12.12
CA ASN A 192 -3.10 -16.68 11.05
C ASN A 192 -1.61 -16.34 10.94
N ARG A 193 -1.01 -15.67 11.94
CA ARG A 193 0.44 -15.35 11.96
C ARG A 193 1.33 -16.59 11.79
N HIS A 194 0.80 -17.77 12.13
CA HIS A 194 1.49 -19.05 12.06
C HIS A 194 1.59 -19.60 10.63
N ARG A 195 0.80 -19.08 9.69
CA ARG A 195 0.69 -19.62 8.34
C ARG A 195 1.67 -19.01 7.35
N ASN A 196 2.02 -19.79 6.33
CA ASN A 196 2.82 -19.38 5.18
C ASN A 196 4.17 -18.73 5.57
N ARG A 197 4.86 -19.29 6.57
CA ARG A 197 6.10 -18.73 7.13
C ARG A 197 7.35 -19.24 6.43
N VAL A 198 8.32 -18.35 6.28
CA VAL A 198 9.69 -18.74 5.96
C VAL A 198 10.42 -18.92 7.29
N LEU A 199 11.00 -20.10 7.53
CA LEU A 199 11.59 -20.47 8.83
C LEU A 199 13.10 -20.68 8.77
N ARG A 200 13.65 -20.80 7.56
CA ARG A 200 15.08 -20.94 7.30
C ARG A 200 15.44 -20.07 6.10
N PRO A 201 16.64 -19.47 6.08
CA PRO A 201 17.15 -18.78 4.91
C PRO A 201 17.19 -19.71 3.69
N LEU A 202 16.90 -19.16 2.52
CA LEU A 202 16.87 -19.88 1.26
C LEU A 202 17.76 -19.18 0.25
N ILE A 203 18.53 -19.94 -0.52
CA ILE A 203 19.29 -19.44 -1.67
C ILE A 203 18.80 -20.18 -2.91
N MET A 204 18.48 -19.44 -3.97
CA MET A 204 18.12 -20.02 -5.27
C MET A 204 19.37 -20.64 -5.91
N THR A 205 19.26 -21.89 -6.32
CA THR A 205 20.31 -22.58 -7.05
C THR A 205 20.32 -22.05 -8.50
N PRO A 206 21.48 -21.56 -9.01
CA PRO A 206 21.56 -20.98 -10.35
C PRO A 206 20.99 -21.89 -11.43
N ASN A 207 20.22 -21.33 -12.35
CA ASN A 207 19.65 -22.01 -13.53
C ASN A 207 18.70 -23.20 -13.25
N SER A 208 18.28 -23.40 -11.99
CA SER A 208 17.36 -24.50 -11.62
C SER A 208 16.00 -24.01 -11.10
N PHE A 209 15.91 -22.75 -10.68
CA PHE A 209 14.74 -22.20 -9.97
C PHE A 209 14.34 -22.99 -8.71
N GLU A 210 15.29 -23.74 -8.13
CA GLU A 210 15.11 -24.49 -6.88
C GLU A 210 15.80 -23.78 -5.72
N PHE A 211 15.12 -23.70 -4.57
CA PHE A 211 15.67 -23.12 -3.36
C PHE A 211 16.32 -24.16 -2.46
N LYS A 212 17.48 -23.81 -1.90
CA LYS A 212 18.17 -24.59 -0.87
C LYS A 212 18.15 -23.86 0.46
N GLU A 213 17.75 -24.57 1.51
CA GLU A 213 17.89 -24.07 2.88
C GLU A 213 19.36 -23.98 3.28
N VAL A 214 19.75 -22.86 3.88
CA VAL A 214 21.11 -22.61 4.35
C VAL A 214 21.11 -21.99 5.76
N PRO A 215 22.22 -22.11 6.52
CA PRO A 215 22.38 -21.36 7.77
C PRO A 215 22.34 -19.85 7.54
N LEU A 216 21.83 -19.09 8.53
CA LEU A 216 21.72 -17.63 8.45
C LEU A 216 23.04 -16.92 8.09
N PRO A 217 24.20 -17.26 8.69
CA PRO A 217 25.47 -16.63 8.30
C PRO A 217 25.78 -16.78 6.80
N ILE A 218 25.48 -17.93 6.19
CA ILE A 218 25.73 -18.19 4.76
C ILE A 218 24.81 -17.33 3.88
N ALA A 219 23.55 -17.16 4.27
CA ALA A 219 22.63 -16.27 3.54
C ALA A 219 23.03 -14.79 3.68
N ILE A 220 23.48 -14.37 4.87
CA ILE A 220 24.00 -13.02 5.11
C ILE A 220 25.26 -12.77 4.27
N ASP A 221 26.19 -13.72 4.22
CA ASP A 221 27.39 -13.63 3.39
C ASP A 221 27.01 -13.48 1.91
N LYS A 222 26.11 -14.34 1.40
CA LYS A 222 25.67 -14.26 0.01
C LYS A 222 24.95 -12.94 -0.32
N ALA A 223 24.11 -12.44 0.58
CA ALA A 223 23.43 -11.16 0.41
C ALA A 223 24.42 -9.99 0.42
N ALA A 224 25.39 -9.99 1.35
CA ALA A 224 26.44 -8.98 1.40
C ALA A 224 27.31 -9.01 0.13
N ASP A 225 27.68 -10.20 -0.36
CA ASP A 225 28.46 -10.36 -1.58
C ASP A 225 27.72 -9.78 -2.80
N ILE A 226 26.41 -10.02 -2.93
CA ILE A 226 25.60 -9.41 -4.01
C ILE A 226 25.66 -7.88 -3.93
N LEU A 227 25.49 -7.32 -2.72
CA LEU A 227 25.42 -5.87 -2.53
C LEU A 227 26.78 -5.18 -2.69
N LEU A 228 27.87 -5.80 -2.24
CA LEU A 228 29.23 -5.28 -2.40
C LEU A 228 29.67 -5.27 -3.87
N ASN A 229 29.18 -6.22 -4.68
CA ASN A 229 29.46 -6.27 -6.11
C ASN A 229 28.47 -5.47 -6.97
N SER A 230 27.44 -4.88 -6.36
CA SER A 230 26.42 -4.06 -7.04
C SER A 230 26.99 -2.68 -7.32
N LYS A 231 26.80 -2.18 -8.55
CA LYS A 231 27.18 -0.81 -8.91
C LYS A 231 26.20 0.21 -8.35
N HIS A 232 24.92 -0.15 -8.29
CA HIS A 232 23.87 0.73 -7.78
C HIS A 232 22.71 -0.10 -7.19
N PRO A 233 22.77 -0.44 -5.89
CA PRO A 233 21.74 -1.23 -5.23
C PRO A 233 20.52 -0.38 -4.85
N LEU A 234 19.33 -0.96 -4.91
CA LEU A 234 18.08 -0.38 -4.40
C LEU A 234 17.60 -1.11 -3.15
N ILE A 235 17.36 -0.39 -2.06
CA ILE A 235 16.62 -0.88 -0.90
C ILE A 235 15.15 -0.42 -0.98
N TYR A 236 14.20 -1.35 -0.98
CA TYR A 236 12.78 -1.04 -1.15
C TYR A 236 11.88 -1.69 -0.08
N GLY A 237 10.83 -0.97 0.33
CA GLY A 237 9.72 -1.52 1.12
C GLY A 237 9.56 -0.82 2.46
N LEU A 238 10.16 -1.39 3.51
CA LEU A 238 10.42 -0.82 4.85
C LEU A 238 9.19 -0.45 5.68
N SER A 239 8.01 -0.38 5.07
CA SER A 239 6.82 0.21 5.67
C SER A 239 6.10 -0.71 6.67
N SER A 240 6.56 -1.96 6.78
CA SER A 240 5.99 -2.99 7.65
C SER A 240 7.07 -3.62 8.58
N THR A 241 8.07 -2.83 8.97
CA THR A 241 9.08 -3.21 9.98
C THR A 241 9.26 -2.09 11.01
N SER A 242 10.16 -2.27 11.98
CA SER A 242 10.41 -1.31 13.07
C SER A 242 11.26 -0.12 12.63
N ASN A 243 11.21 0.97 13.39
CA ASN A 243 12.07 2.14 13.17
C ASN A 243 13.55 1.78 13.23
N GLU A 244 13.96 0.92 14.15
CA GLU A 244 15.35 0.51 14.32
C GLU A 244 15.88 -0.25 13.10
N ALA A 245 15.05 -1.12 12.50
CA ALA A 245 15.37 -1.78 11.25
C ALA A 245 15.52 -0.78 10.09
N ILE A 246 14.64 0.22 10.03
CA ILE A 246 14.69 1.29 9.01
C ILE A 246 15.98 2.11 9.13
N GLU A 247 16.42 2.48 10.34
CA GLU A 247 17.66 3.25 10.53
C GLU A 247 18.88 2.49 9.99
N ILE A 248 18.95 1.17 10.25
CA ILE A 248 20.03 0.32 9.72
C ILE A 248 19.95 0.23 8.19
N ALA A 249 18.76 0.09 7.62
CA ALA A 249 18.58 0.05 6.18
C ALA A 249 19.04 1.36 5.50
N ILE A 250 18.78 2.51 6.11
CA ILE A 250 19.28 3.82 5.64
C ILE A 250 20.81 3.84 5.66
N GLU A 251 21.42 3.32 6.73
CA GLU A 251 22.88 3.23 6.85
C GLU A 251 23.49 2.33 5.76
N ILE A 252 22.89 1.16 5.51
CA ILE A 252 23.31 0.25 4.44
C ILE A 252 23.27 0.96 3.08
N ALA A 253 22.14 1.61 2.74
CA ALA A 253 22.01 2.33 1.47
C ALA A 253 23.07 3.43 1.32
N LYS A 254 23.35 4.18 2.39
CA LYS A 254 24.35 5.24 2.41
C LYS A 254 25.77 4.71 2.18
N ILE A 255 26.15 3.63 2.88
CA ILE A 255 27.49 3.02 2.75
C ILE A 255 27.71 2.47 1.35
N LEU A 256 26.68 1.85 0.76
CA LEU A 256 26.73 1.29 -0.58
C LEU A 256 26.59 2.34 -1.69
N LYS A 257 26.38 3.63 -1.35
CA LYS A 257 26.02 4.69 -2.31
C LYS A 257 24.84 4.28 -3.23
N GLY A 258 23.88 3.58 -2.64
CA GLY A 258 22.68 3.07 -3.31
C GLY A 258 21.47 3.96 -3.16
N ALA A 259 20.36 3.52 -3.73
CA ALA A 259 19.05 4.14 -3.56
C ALA A 259 18.24 3.46 -2.45
N ILE A 260 17.38 4.23 -1.79
CA ILE A 260 16.42 3.75 -0.80
C ILE A 260 15.03 4.38 -1.03
N ASP A 261 14.02 3.53 -1.14
CA ASP A 261 12.64 3.97 -1.31
C ASP A 261 11.67 3.08 -0.50
N SER A 262 10.44 3.56 -0.32
CA SER A 262 9.42 2.88 0.47
C SER A 262 8.14 2.69 -0.33
N THR A 263 7.15 2.03 0.27
CA THR A 263 5.81 1.94 -0.33
C THR A 263 5.14 3.30 -0.56
N ALA A 264 5.68 4.40 -0.03
CA ALA A 264 5.19 5.75 -0.27
C ALA A 264 5.14 6.09 -1.77
N SER A 265 6.13 5.73 -2.58
CA SER A 265 6.17 6.05 -4.02
C SER A 265 5.03 5.40 -4.83
N ILE A 266 4.41 4.34 -4.31
CA ILE A 266 3.19 3.72 -4.89
C ILE A 266 1.94 3.96 -4.03
N CYS A 267 2.00 4.89 -3.06
CA CYS A 267 0.92 5.18 -2.13
C CYS A 267 0.72 6.71 -1.89
N HIS A 268 1.32 7.25 -0.83
CA HIS A 268 1.14 8.66 -0.39
C HIS A 268 2.32 9.57 -0.71
N GLY A 269 3.26 9.15 -1.56
CA GLY A 269 4.35 9.98 -2.07
C GLY A 269 3.87 11.33 -2.63
N PRO A 270 2.78 11.39 -3.42
CA PRO A 270 2.24 12.66 -3.90
C PRO A 270 1.68 13.53 -2.76
N THR A 271 1.17 12.90 -1.71
CA THR A 271 0.75 13.60 -0.49
C THR A 271 1.93 14.20 0.24
N LEU A 272 3.06 13.50 0.34
CA LEU A 272 4.28 14.05 0.94
C LEU A 272 4.79 15.26 0.15
N LEU A 273 4.76 15.21 -1.18
CA LEU A 273 5.13 16.34 -2.04
C LEU A 273 4.17 17.53 -1.88
N GLY A 274 2.86 17.30 -1.85
CA GLY A 274 1.88 18.37 -1.69
C GLY A 274 1.81 18.99 -0.30
N LEU A 275 2.32 18.29 0.72
CA LEU A 275 2.46 18.80 2.09
C LEU A 275 3.83 19.45 2.36
N ASP A 276 4.79 19.33 1.44
CA ASP A 276 6.13 19.88 1.68
C ASP A 276 6.08 21.41 1.71
N GLY A 277 6.64 22.00 2.78
CA GLY A 277 6.54 23.44 3.05
C GLY A 277 5.15 23.93 3.48
N ALA A 278 4.15 23.05 3.63
CA ALA A 278 2.81 23.44 4.07
C ALA A 278 2.76 23.75 5.57
N THR A 279 2.34 24.96 5.94
CA THR A 279 2.07 25.33 7.33
C THR A 279 0.60 25.03 7.67
N ILE A 280 0.34 23.81 8.15
CA ILE A 280 -0.97 23.37 8.66
C ILE A 280 -0.83 22.81 10.08
N LYS A 281 -1.91 22.86 10.85
CA LYS A 281 -1.94 22.27 12.20
C LYS A 281 -1.82 20.75 12.13
N SER A 282 -1.05 20.16 13.04
CA SER A 282 -0.99 18.70 13.21
C SER A 282 -2.28 18.17 13.85
N PHE A 283 -2.69 16.99 13.43
CA PHE A 283 -3.84 16.28 13.97
C PHE A 283 -3.36 15.04 14.72
N LYS A 284 -4.09 14.64 15.77
CA LYS A 284 -3.90 13.38 16.51
C LYS A 284 -5.20 12.60 16.49
N LEU A 285 -5.13 11.29 16.23
CA LEU A 285 -6.33 10.45 16.16
C LEU A 285 -7.13 10.47 17.48
N ASP A 286 -6.45 10.65 18.60
CA ASP A 286 -7.06 10.70 19.93
C ASP A 286 -7.95 11.96 20.11
N MET A 287 -7.81 12.96 19.24
CA MET A 287 -8.67 14.15 19.20
C MET A 287 -10.04 13.89 18.57
N LEU A 288 -10.28 12.71 17.97
CA LEU A 288 -11.53 12.40 17.25
C LEU A 288 -12.80 12.62 18.09
N SER A 289 -12.74 12.46 19.41
CA SER A 289 -13.88 12.71 20.30
C SER A 289 -14.25 14.20 20.44
N ASP A 290 -13.36 15.11 20.06
CA ASP A 290 -13.57 16.57 20.07
C ASP A 290 -13.83 17.14 18.65
N ILE A 291 -13.76 16.28 17.63
CA ILE A 291 -14.10 16.63 16.24
C ILE A 291 -15.60 16.56 16.03
N ASP A 292 -16.21 17.62 15.49
CA ASP A 292 -17.63 17.63 15.15
C ASP A 292 -17.90 17.20 13.70
N THR A 293 -16.95 17.45 12.79
CA THR A 293 -17.11 17.20 11.35
C THR A 293 -15.91 16.46 10.76
N VAL A 294 -16.16 15.38 10.06
CA VAL A 294 -15.15 14.65 9.28
C VAL A 294 -15.49 14.70 7.81
N ILE A 295 -14.52 15.04 6.97
CA ILE A 295 -14.57 14.79 5.53
C ILE A 295 -13.67 13.61 5.22
N ILE A 296 -14.14 12.63 4.47
CA ILE A 296 -13.32 11.55 3.91
C ILE A 296 -13.27 11.73 2.40
N TRP A 297 -12.11 12.06 1.85
CA TRP A 297 -11.94 12.38 0.45
C TRP A 297 -11.03 11.38 -0.26
N GLY A 298 -11.56 10.69 -1.26
CA GLY A 298 -10.83 9.74 -2.09
C GLY A 298 -10.32 8.53 -1.29
N ALA A 299 -11.07 8.11 -0.27
CA ALA A 299 -10.69 7.02 0.62
C ALA A 299 -11.90 6.18 1.03
N ASN A 300 -11.67 4.90 1.30
CA ASN A 300 -12.69 3.98 1.80
C ASN A 300 -12.23 3.29 3.10
N PRO A 301 -12.15 4.01 4.23
CA PRO A 301 -11.72 3.46 5.51
C PRO A 301 -12.63 2.33 6.03
N ALA A 302 -13.89 2.22 5.60
CA ALA A 302 -14.72 1.04 5.92
C ALA A 302 -14.08 -0.28 5.44
N GLU A 303 -13.34 -0.25 4.33
CA GLU A 303 -12.58 -1.38 3.79
C GLU A 303 -11.12 -1.38 4.27
N ALA A 304 -10.44 -0.23 4.23
CA ALA A 304 -8.99 -0.11 4.39
C ALA A 304 -8.52 0.16 5.84
N HIS A 305 -9.34 0.85 6.64
CA HIS A 305 -9.06 1.19 8.04
C HIS A 305 -10.31 0.95 8.92
N PRO A 306 -10.87 -0.28 8.99
CA PRO A 306 -12.27 -0.46 9.42
C PRO A 306 -12.54 -0.04 10.86
N LYS A 307 -11.58 -0.26 11.77
CA LYS A 307 -11.72 0.16 13.18
C LYS A 307 -11.72 1.69 13.31
N LEU A 308 -10.91 2.40 12.51
CA LEU A 308 -10.92 3.86 12.48
C LEU A 308 -12.26 4.37 11.96
N MET A 309 -12.83 3.76 10.92
CA MET A 309 -14.16 4.15 10.42
C MET A 309 -15.24 3.95 11.49
N TYR A 310 -15.18 2.84 12.23
CA TYR A 310 -16.09 2.60 13.36
C TYR A 310 -15.94 3.68 14.46
N ILE A 311 -14.70 4.08 14.80
CA ILE A 311 -14.43 5.16 15.77
C ILE A 311 -14.99 6.49 15.26
N ILE A 312 -14.77 6.84 13.99
CA ILE A 312 -15.32 8.05 13.37
C ILE A 312 -16.85 8.04 13.48
N LYS A 313 -17.51 6.96 13.06
CA LYS A 313 -18.99 6.87 13.11
C LYS A 313 -19.55 6.94 14.53
N ARG A 314 -18.78 6.51 15.53
CA ARG A 314 -19.18 6.52 16.94
C ARG A 314 -19.08 7.92 17.59
N TYR A 315 -18.04 8.68 17.26
CA TYR A 315 -17.74 9.93 17.97
C TYR A 315 -18.09 11.20 17.19
N VAL A 316 -18.05 11.15 15.86
CA VAL A 316 -18.19 12.32 15.00
C VAL A 316 -19.67 12.53 14.64
N LYS A 317 -20.12 13.78 14.74
CA LYS A 317 -21.54 14.15 14.55
C LYS A 317 -21.94 14.28 13.09
N SER A 318 -21.04 14.81 12.25
CA SER A 318 -21.27 15.07 10.83
C SER A 318 -20.16 14.45 10.00
N ILE A 319 -20.53 13.56 9.07
CA ILE A 319 -19.59 12.87 8.19
C ILE A 319 -19.96 13.19 6.75
N ALA A 320 -19.00 13.74 6.01
CA ALA A 320 -19.11 13.93 4.58
C ALA A 320 -18.09 13.07 3.84
N VAL A 321 -18.47 12.53 2.68
CA VAL A 321 -17.60 11.67 1.87
C VAL A 321 -17.58 12.20 0.43
N VAL A 322 -16.38 12.30 -0.13
CA VAL A 322 -16.16 12.62 -1.54
C VAL A 322 -15.42 11.44 -2.17
N ASP A 323 -16.04 10.76 -3.11
CA ASP A 323 -15.47 9.58 -3.76
C ASP A 323 -16.01 9.45 -5.19
N VAL A 324 -15.42 8.57 -6.00
CA VAL A 324 -15.86 8.33 -7.38
C VAL A 324 -16.99 7.31 -7.48
N ARG A 325 -17.40 6.73 -6.36
CA ARG A 325 -18.47 5.71 -6.29
C ARG A 325 -19.15 5.77 -4.92
N GLU A 326 -20.33 5.16 -4.81
CA GLU A 326 -21.01 4.99 -3.53
C GLU A 326 -20.35 3.87 -2.70
N SER A 327 -19.21 4.20 -2.07
CA SER A 327 -18.43 3.24 -1.28
C SER A 327 -19.11 2.88 0.04
N GLU A 328 -18.69 1.78 0.67
CA GLU A 328 -19.15 1.39 2.03
C GLU A 328 -18.96 2.51 3.06
N THR A 329 -17.94 3.36 2.88
CA THR A 329 -17.75 4.56 3.70
C THR A 329 -18.81 5.61 3.41
N MET A 330 -19.16 5.86 2.15
CA MET A 330 -20.18 6.84 1.77
C MET A 330 -21.57 6.48 2.31
N LYS A 331 -21.91 5.18 2.35
CA LYS A 331 -23.17 4.69 2.95
C LYS A 331 -23.31 5.01 4.44
N MET A 332 -22.20 5.29 5.12
CA MET A 332 -22.17 5.68 6.54
C MET A 332 -22.18 7.20 6.76
N ALA A 333 -22.14 7.99 5.69
CA ALA A 333 -22.02 9.44 5.70
C ALA A 333 -23.38 10.15 5.68
N ASP A 334 -23.40 11.38 6.18
CA ASP A 334 -24.57 12.25 6.14
C ASP A 334 -24.65 13.01 4.80
N ILE A 335 -23.49 13.26 4.18
CA ILE A 335 -23.38 13.88 2.85
C ILE A 335 -22.40 13.08 1.98
N GLY A 336 -22.86 12.60 0.83
CA GLY A 336 -22.01 11.97 -0.19
C GLY A 336 -21.92 12.83 -1.45
N LEU A 337 -20.71 13.09 -1.94
CA LEU A 337 -20.44 13.68 -3.24
C LEU A 337 -19.79 12.62 -4.13
N ILE A 338 -20.52 12.17 -5.16
CA ILE A 338 -19.97 11.28 -6.19
C ILE A 338 -19.38 12.15 -7.30
N ILE A 339 -18.08 12.04 -7.49
CA ILE A 339 -17.33 12.85 -8.46
C ILE A 339 -16.90 12.00 -9.66
N GLU A 340 -16.69 12.64 -10.81
CA GLU A 340 -16.04 11.97 -11.93
C GLU A 340 -14.56 11.68 -11.62
N PRO A 341 -14.03 10.50 -11.97
CA PRO A 341 -12.62 10.18 -11.74
C PRO A 341 -11.66 11.23 -12.31
N GLY A 342 -10.82 11.78 -11.44
CA GLY A 342 -9.81 12.78 -11.80
C GLY A 342 -10.30 14.22 -11.82
N LYS A 343 -11.50 14.51 -11.29
CA LYS A 343 -12.07 15.86 -11.12
C LYS A 343 -11.92 16.44 -9.72
N ASP A 344 -11.12 15.82 -8.86
CA ASP A 344 -10.88 16.29 -7.50
C ASP A 344 -10.35 17.73 -7.45
N LEU A 345 -9.37 18.05 -8.30
CA LEU A 345 -8.74 19.38 -8.36
C LEU A 345 -9.76 20.47 -8.68
N GLU A 346 -10.60 20.22 -9.69
CA GLU A 346 -11.67 21.11 -10.10
C GLU A 346 -12.69 21.30 -8.97
N LEU A 347 -13.11 20.23 -8.28
CA LEU A 347 -14.03 20.33 -7.15
C LEU A 347 -13.45 21.13 -5.98
N ILE A 348 -12.18 20.89 -5.61
CA ILE A 348 -11.52 21.65 -4.54
C ILE A 348 -11.51 23.15 -4.90
N ARG A 349 -11.13 23.50 -6.13
CA ARG A 349 -11.10 24.90 -6.60
C ARG A 349 -12.48 25.54 -6.63
N ALA A 350 -13.51 24.80 -7.07
CA ALA A 350 -14.88 25.27 -7.07
C ALA A 350 -15.37 25.56 -5.64
N ILE A 351 -15.12 24.67 -4.69
CA ILE A 351 -15.45 24.88 -3.27
C ILE A 351 -14.76 26.13 -2.72
N ARG A 352 -13.46 26.29 -2.95
CA ARG A 352 -12.68 27.47 -2.52
C ARG A 352 -13.22 28.77 -3.13
N SER A 353 -13.58 28.74 -4.43
CA SER A 353 -14.20 29.85 -5.16
C SER A 353 -15.53 30.28 -4.50
N MET A 354 -16.38 29.31 -4.17
CA MET A 354 -17.67 29.54 -3.51
C MET A 354 -17.54 30.07 -2.07
N ILE A 355 -16.57 29.58 -1.30
CA ILE A 355 -16.26 30.10 0.04
C ILE A 355 -15.90 31.60 -0.02
N LYS A 356 -15.28 32.05 -1.12
CA LYS A 356 -14.93 33.46 -1.36
C LYS A 356 -16.07 34.28 -1.98
N GLY A 357 -17.24 33.69 -2.19
CA GLY A 357 -18.41 34.36 -2.76
C GLY A 357 -18.47 34.37 -4.30
N TYR A 358 -17.56 33.65 -4.99
CA TYR A 358 -17.59 33.50 -6.44
C TYR A 358 -18.35 32.23 -6.84
N ARG A 359 -19.10 32.26 -7.94
CA ARG A 359 -19.85 31.08 -8.46
C ARG A 359 -19.18 30.34 -9.61
N GLY A 360 -17.97 30.73 -9.99
CA GLY A 360 -17.25 30.13 -11.13
C GLY A 360 -16.66 28.76 -10.80
N GLY A 361 -16.62 27.87 -11.81
CA GLY A 361 -15.98 26.56 -11.75
C GLY A 361 -16.94 25.39 -11.49
N MET A 362 -18.19 25.66 -11.13
CA MET A 362 -19.19 24.60 -10.86
C MET A 362 -19.56 23.81 -12.11
N GLU A 363 -19.62 24.48 -13.27
CA GLU A 363 -19.83 23.87 -14.59
C GLU A 363 -18.82 22.77 -14.95
N SER A 364 -17.64 22.77 -14.31
CA SER A 364 -16.59 21.77 -14.56
C SER A 364 -16.72 20.51 -13.70
N VAL A 365 -17.63 20.53 -12.72
CA VAL A 365 -17.84 19.48 -11.72
C VAL A 365 -19.31 19.08 -11.80
N ASN A 366 -19.59 17.93 -12.44
CA ASN A 366 -20.92 17.44 -12.77
C ASN A 366 -21.72 16.96 -11.54
N ILE A 367 -21.96 17.88 -10.60
CA ILE A 367 -22.60 17.65 -9.29
C ILE A 367 -23.60 18.79 -9.07
N GLY A 368 -24.76 18.47 -8.48
CA GLY A 368 -25.80 19.45 -8.17
C GLY A 368 -25.29 20.61 -7.30
N THR A 369 -25.65 21.83 -7.67
CA THR A 369 -25.27 23.04 -6.90
C THR A 369 -25.79 23.00 -5.47
N ASP A 370 -26.99 22.49 -5.26
CA ASP A 370 -27.66 22.38 -3.97
C ASP A 370 -26.88 21.49 -2.99
N ILE A 371 -26.39 20.35 -3.45
CA ILE A 371 -25.63 19.43 -2.60
C ILE A 371 -24.23 20.00 -2.29
N ILE A 372 -23.60 20.71 -3.22
CA ILE A 372 -22.34 21.42 -2.98
C ILE A 372 -22.54 22.54 -1.95
N GLU A 373 -23.59 23.36 -2.09
CA GLU A 373 -23.90 24.42 -1.13
C GLU A 373 -24.16 23.84 0.28
N ARG A 374 -24.87 22.72 0.38
CA ARG A 374 -25.07 22.00 1.65
C ARG A 374 -23.75 21.48 2.22
N PHE A 375 -22.88 20.92 1.37
CA PHE A 375 -21.56 20.47 1.77
C PHE A 375 -20.72 21.64 2.32
N ILE A 376 -20.62 22.75 1.59
CA ILE A 376 -19.89 23.96 2.01
C ILE A 376 -20.44 24.51 3.32
N LYS A 377 -21.77 24.61 3.45
CA LYS A 377 -22.42 25.07 4.69
C LYS A 377 -22.03 24.19 5.89
N THR A 378 -21.89 22.88 5.68
CA THR A 378 -21.42 21.95 6.72
C THR A 378 -19.98 22.29 7.12
N LEU A 379 -19.12 22.63 6.16
CA LEU A 379 -17.73 23.00 6.45
C LEU A 379 -17.63 24.31 7.24
N LEU A 380 -18.37 25.32 6.82
CA LEU A 380 -18.31 26.66 7.42
C LEU A 380 -18.95 26.74 8.82
N ASN A 381 -19.90 25.84 9.12
CA ASN A 381 -20.56 25.78 10.44
C ASN A 381 -19.85 24.86 11.44
N SER A 382 -18.84 24.10 11.00
CA SER A 382 -18.05 23.22 11.89
C SER A 382 -17.17 24.08 12.80
N ARG A 383 -17.20 23.79 14.11
CA ARG A 383 -16.25 24.39 15.06
C ARG A 383 -14.89 23.74 14.90
N LYS A 384 -14.87 22.40 14.76
CA LYS A 384 -13.63 21.62 14.64
C LYS A 384 -13.79 20.46 13.67
N GLY A 385 -13.04 20.51 12.57
CA GLY A 385 -13.15 19.55 11.48
C GLY A 385 -11.81 18.94 11.06
N VAL A 386 -11.86 17.73 10.49
CA VAL A 386 -10.69 17.11 9.86
C VAL A 386 -11.03 16.55 8.48
N ILE A 387 -10.15 16.80 7.52
CA ILE A 387 -10.20 16.19 6.19
C ILE A 387 -9.24 15.00 6.17
N PHE A 388 -9.80 13.79 6.11
CA PHE A 388 -9.06 12.59 5.81
C PHE A 388 -8.89 12.41 4.30
N THR A 389 -7.66 12.20 3.84
CA THR A 389 -7.37 12.02 2.40
C THR A 389 -6.82 10.63 2.11
N GLY A 390 -7.21 10.06 0.97
CA GLY A 390 -6.74 8.75 0.52
C GLY A 390 -6.11 8.74 -0.87
N LEU A 391 -5.98 7.53 -1.40
CA LEU A 391 -5.35 7.29 -2.68
C LEU A 391 -6.12 7.84 -3.87
N GLY A 392 -7.43 8.11 -3.75
CA GLY A 392 -8.21 8.79 -4.80
C GLY A 392 -7.57 10.12 -5.21
N LEU A 393 -7.04 10.85 -4.24
CA LEU A 393 -6.36 12.12 -4.45
C LEU A 393 -4.90 11.94 -4.87
N SER A 394 -4.15 11.10 -4.15
CA SER A 394 -2.70 10.95 -4.41
C SER A 394 -2.42 10.22 -5.72
N MET A 395 -3.23 9.24 -6.08
CA MET A 395 -3.05 8.39 -7.27
C MET A 395 -4.05 8.66 -8.39
N GLY A 396 -4.79 9.77 -8.28
CA GLY A 396 -5.61 10.34 -9.35
C GLY A 396 -4.78 11.22 -10.30
N ARG A 397 -5.46 11.83 -11.27
CA ARG A 397 -4.84 12.57 -12.39
C ARG A 397 -3.88 13.68 -11.95
N ALA A 398 -4.31 14.52 -10.99
CA ALA A 398 -3.56 15.70 -10.55
C ALA A 398 -2.57 15.44 -9.40
N LYS A 399 -2.55 14.21 -8.85
CA LYS A 399 -1.58 13.74 -7.84
C LYS A 399 -1.35 14.75 -6.70
N PHE A 400 -0.13 15.30 -6.58
CA PHE A 400 0.25 16.21 -5.49
C PHE A 400 -0.48 17.56 -5.56
N MET A 401 -0.91 18.00 -6.75
CA MET A 401 -1.65 19.27 -6.88
C MET A 401 -3.01 19.22 -6.19
N ASN A 402 -3.66 18.05 -6.15
CA ASN A 402 -4.87 17.86 -5.34
C ASN A 402 -4.61 18.20 -3.86
N ILE A 403 -3.44 17.78 -3.36
CA ILE A 403 -3.06 17.95 -1.96
C ILE A 403 -2.68 19.41 -1.68
N VAL A 404 -1.98 20.07 -2.60
CA VAL A 404 -1.69 21.51 -2.51
C VAL A 404 -2.98 22.33 -2.42
N GLU A 405 -3.96 22.06 -3.28
CA GLU A 405 -5.25 22.76 -3.23
C GLU A 405 -6.05 22.44 -1.96
N LEU A 406 -5.97 21.21 -1.44
CA LEU A 406 -6.58 20.85 -0.15
C LEU A 406 -5.93 21.55 1.03
N VAL A 407 -4.60 21.73 1.02
CA VAL A 407 -3.89 22.53 2.03
C VAL A 407 -4.44 23.96 2.05
N GLU A 408 -4.61 24.56 0.86
CA GLU A 408 -5.16 25.90 0.76
C GLU A 408 -6.63 25.98 1.19
N LEU A 409 -7.44 24.97 0.86
CA LEU A 409 -8.81 24.86 1.37
C LEU A 409 -8.82 24.80 2.91
N VAL A 410 -7.96 23.98 3.52
CA VAL A 410 -7.87 23.87 4.98
C VAL A 410 -7.43 25.20 5.61
N LYS A 411 -6.51 25.94 5.01
CA LYS A 411 -6.14 27.30 5.46
C LYS A 411 -7.33 28.26 5.40
N GLU A 412 -8.10 28.22 4.32
CA GLU A 412 -9.30 29.06 4.16
C GLU A 412 -10.38 28.72 5.18
N LEU A 413 -10.62 27.43 5.43
CA LEU A 413 -11.55 26.94 6.45
C LEU A 413 -11.12 27.32 7.87
N ASN A 414 -9.81 27.45 8.12
CA ASN A 414 -9.28 27.90 9.42
C ASN A 414 -9.64 29.36 9.78
N ASN A 415 -10.22 30.13 8.86
CA ASN A 415 -10.81 31.44 9.18
C ASN A 415 -12.19 31.35 9.83
N TYR A 416 -12.84 30.19 9.78
CA TYR A 416 -14.22 29.98 10.25
C TYR A 416 -14.31 28.98 11.41
N GLY A 417 -13.40 28.00 11.45
CA GLY A 417 -13.31 26.99 12.51
C GLY A 417 -11.89 26.44 12.63
N GLU A 418 -11.68 25.41 13.44
CA GLU A 418 -10.39 24.74 13.52
C GLU A 418 -10.37 23.51 12.61
N TRP A 419 -9.57 23.57 11.54
CA TRP A 419 -9.53 22.53 10.51
C TRP A 419 -8.16 21.88 10.37
N TYR A 420 -8.17 20.55 10.23
CA TYR A 420 -6.97 19.73 10.03
C TYR A 420 -7.02 18.94 8.72
N LEU A 421 -5.84 18.51 8.26
CA LEU A 421 -5.67 17.61 7.12
C LEU A 421 -4.87 16.37 7.57
N GLN A 422 -5.44 15.18 7.41
CA GLN A 422 -4.82 13.93 7.85
C GLN A 422 -4.85 12.87 6.74
N PRO A 423 -3.73 12.53 6.11
CA PRO A 423 -3.68 11.43 5.17
C PRO A 423 -3.93 10.07 5.86
N LEU A 424 -4.76 9.22 5.26
CA LEU A 424 -5.03 7.85 5.74
C LEU A 424 -3.91 6.90 5.30
N ARG A 425 -2.76 7.02 5.96
CA ARG A 425 -1.54 6.27 5.63
C ARG A 425 -1.79 4.76 5.61
N GLY A 426 -1.19 4.09 4.62
CA GLY A 426 -1.41 2.68 4.30
C GLY A 426 -0.89 1.71 5.38
N HIS A 427 0.37 1.30 5.27
CA HIS A 427 1.00 0.33 6.18
C HIS A 427 1.27 0.92 7.57
N PHE A 428 1.37 0.04 8.59
CA PHE A 428 1.45 0.45 9.99
C PHE A 428 2.65 1.34 10.32
N ASN A 429 3.78 1.25 9.58
CA ASN A 429 4.96 2.07 9.84
C ASN A 429 5.49 2.81 8.59
N VAL A 430 4.66 3.01 7.55
CA VAL A 430 5.07 3.84 6.39
C VAL A 430 5.42 5.26 6.83
N THR A 431 4.74 5.78 7.85
CA THR A 431 5.05 7.09 8.44
C THR A 431 6.45 7.10 9.05
N GLY A 432 6.85 6.04 9.76
CA GLY A 432 8.16 5.93 10.37
C GLY A 432 9.27 5.93 9.34
N THR A 433 9.10 5.18 8.24
CA THR A 433 10.07 5.22 7.14
C THR A 433 10.28 6.64 6.61
N ASN A 434 9.20 7.40 6.40
CA ASN A 434 9.33 8.74 5.84
C ASN A 434 9.90 9.77 6.83
N ILE A 435 9.57 9.65 8.12
CA ILE A 435 10.16 10.50 9.16
C ILE A 435 11.66 10.25 9.27
N LEU A 436 12.07 8.98 9.34
CA LEU A 436 13.48 8.62 9.50
C LEU A 436 14.30 9.01 8.28
N LEU A 437 13.82 8.72 7.06
CA LEU A 437 14.48 9.21 5.85
C LEU A 437 14.62 10.74 5.89
N LYS A 438 13.54 11.47 6.18
CA LYS A 438 13.60 12.95 6.24
C LYS A 438 14.56 13.44 7.33
N LYS A 439 14.62 12.77 8.48
CA LYS A 439 15.54 13.08 9.57
C LYS A 439 17.01 12.91 9.17
N PHE A 440 17.35 11.83 8.45
CA PHE A 440 18.74 11.52 8.11
C PHE A 440 19.22 12.13 6.79
N THR A 441 18.31 12.46 5.87
CA THR A 441 18.67 12.86 4.50
C THR A 441 18.06 14.20 4.08
N GLY A 442 17.08 14.71 4.83
CA GLY A 442 16.25 15.86 4.43
C GLY A 442 15.05 15.48 3.55
N TYR A 443 14.99 14.24 3.04
CA TYR A 443 14.00 13.79 2.07
C TYR A 443 13.17 12.59 2.58
N PRO A 444 11.85 12.57 2.38
CA PRO A 444 10.99 11.56 3.00
C PRO A 444 10.90 10.21 2.26
N PHE A 445 11.30 10.09 0.99
CA PHE A 445 11.27 8.84 0.21
C PHE A 445 12.16 9.00 -1.05
N ALA A 446 12.32 7.96 -1.87
CA ALA A 446 13.05 8.00 -3.13
C ALA A 446 14.43 8.70 -3.03
N VAL A 447 15.21 8.33 -2.02
CA VAL A 447 16.50 8.96 -1.74
C VAL A 447 17.60 8.17 -2.42
N ASP A 448 18.49 8.85 -3.12
CA ASP A 448 19.65 8.27 -3.78
C ASP A 448 20.93 8.83 -3.15
N PHE A 449 21.86 7.93 -2.78
CA PHE A 449 23.16 8.25 -2.19
C PHE A 449 24.33 8.10 -3.17
N TYR A 450 24.06 7.99 -4.47
CA TYR A 450 25.09 7.87 -5.51
C TYR A 450 26.05 9.07 -5.54
N SER A 451 25.55 10.28 -5.26
CA SER A 451 26.36 11.49 -5.10
C SER A 451 26.83 11.72 -3.65
N ASP A 452 27.79 12.64 -3.47
CA ASP A 452 28.34 12.97 -2.13
C ASP A 452 27.29 13.51 -1.15
N SER A 453 26.18 14.05 -1.67
CA SER A 453 25.00 14.44 -0.89
C SER A 453 23.79 13.60 -1.32
N PRO A 454 22.89 13.23 -0.38
CA PRO A 454 21.65 12.55 -0.75
C PRO A 454 20.81 13.44 -1.66
N ILE A 455 20.17 12.83 -2.66
CA ILE A 455 19.25 13.52 -3.56
C ILE A 455 17.88 12.84 -3.57
N MET A 456 16.83 13.62 -3.78
CA MET A 456 15.50 13.12 -4.09
C MET A 456 14.97 13.89 -5.29
N ALA A 457 14.75 13.19 -6.40
CA ALA A 457 14.15 13.74 -7.60
C ALA A 457 12.98 12.82 -8.04
N PRO A 458 11.75 13.07 -7.56
CA PRO A 458 10.58 12.30 -7.99
C PRO A 458 10.43 12.34 -9.52
N GLY A 459 10.34 11.17 -10.16
CA GLY A 459 10.44 11.02 -11.62
C GLY A 459 11.82 10.52 -12.10
N VAL A 460 12.81 10.45 -11.20
CA VAL A 460 14.16 9.93 -11.46
C VAL A 460 14.55 8.91 -10.39
N THR A 461 14.53 9.28 -9.11
CA THR A 461 15.05 8.46 -8.00
C THR A 461 14.01 7.56 -7.33
N THR A 462 12.80 7.46 -7.89
CA THR A 462 11.78 6.56 -7.34
C THR A 462 12.10 5.12 -7.70
N ALA A 463 11.67 4.15 -6.87
CA ALA A 463 11.87 2.74 -7.18
C ALA A 463 11.29 2.36 -8.56
N ILE A 464 10.18 2.99 -8.96
CA ILE A 464 9.56 2.74 -10.27
C ILE A 464 10.44 3.25 -11.41
N ASP A 465 11.02 4.44 -11.30
CA ASP A 465 11.87 5.01 -12.35
C ASP A 465 13.21 4.30 -12.43
N LEU A 466 13.86 4.06 -11.28
CA LEU A 466 15.13 3.34 -11.21
C LEU A 466 15.02 1.95 -11.84
N LEU A 467 13.93 1.21 -11.57
CA LEU A 467 13.66 -0.07 -12.21
C LEU A 467 13.39 0.09 -13.71
N LYS A 468 12.42 0.94 -14.09
CA LYS A 468 12.01 1.15 -15.50
C LYS A 468 13.18 1.55 -16.40
N ASN A 469 14.07 2.40 -15.89
CA ASN A 469 15.24 2.88 -16.61
C ASN A 469 16.45 1.93 -16.51
N ARG A 470 16.34 0.84 -15.74
CA ARG A 470 17.44 -0.12 -15.46
C ARG A 470 18.68 0.56 -14.88
N GLU A 471 18.46 1.52 -13.99
CA GLU A 471 19.52 2.27 -13.32
C GLU A 471 20.05 1.57 -12.07
N VAL A 472 19.42 0.46 -11.66
CA VAL A 472 19.82 -0.38 -10.53
C VAL A 472 20.09 -1.81 -10.99
N ASP A 473 21.09 -2.45 -10.39
CA ASP A 473 21.54 -3.80 -10.76
C ASP A 473 21.30 -4.87 -9.68
N SER A 474 20.99 -4.44 -8.46
CA SER A 474 20.50 -5.32 -7.38
C SER A 474 19.41 -4.65 -6.55
N VAL A 475 18.55 -5.45 -5.92
CA VAL A 475 17.45 -4.96 -5.10
C VAL A 475 17.36 -5.76 -3.79
N VAL A 476 17.25 -5.06 -2.67
CA VAL A 476 16.86 -5.62 -1.37
C VAL A 476 15.43 -5.20 -1.07
N VAL A 477 14.52 -6.16 -0.97
CA VAL A 477 13.14 -5.92 -0.56
C VAL A 477 12.98 -6.29 0.90
N ILE A 478 12.56 -5.33 1.71
CA ILE A 478 12.38 -5.50 3.17
C ILE A 478 10.90 -5.27 3.50
N ALA A 479 10.25 -6.30 4.07
CA ALA A 479 8.87 -6.24 4.55
C ALA A 479 7.86 -5.65 3.53
N SER A 480 7.96 -6.06 2.27
CA SER A 480 7.15 -5.58 1.15
C SER A 480 7.03 -6.63 0.04
N ASP A 481 6.08 -6.45 -0.87
CA ASP A 481 5.81 -7.38 -1.97
C ASP A 481 5.58 -6.64 -3.29
N PRO A 482 6.63 -6.06 -3.90
CA PRO A 482 6.54 -5.32 -5.15
C PRO A 482 5.94 -6.13 -6.30
N VAL A 483 6.16 -7.44 -6.39
CA VAL A 483 5.55 -8.28 -7.45
C VAL A 483 4.02 -8.21 -7.41
N ALA A 484 3.44 -8.14 -6.22
CA ALA A 484 1.99 -8.02 -6.06
C ALA A 484 1.45 -6.60 -6.30
N HIS A 485 2.29 -5.55 -6.27
CA HIS A 485 1.80 -4.16 -6.16
C HIS A 485 2.46 -3.15 -7.11
N MET A 486 3.47 -3.53 -7.88
CA MET A 486 4.11 -2.68 -8.89
C MET A 486 3.56 -2.96 -10.29
N PRO A 487 3.62 -1.98 -11.22
CA PRO A 487 3.35 -2.20 -12.64
C PRO A 487 4.12 -3.42 -13.19
N ASN A 488 3.48 -4.22 -14.04
CA ASN A 488 4.07 -5.46 -14.58
C ASN A 488 5.43 -5.21 -15.26
N GLU A 489 5.64 -4.06 -15.92
CA GLU A 489 6.93 -3.68 -16.51
C GLU A 489 8.07 -3.65 -15.49
N CYS A 490 7.83 -3.07 -14.31
CA CYS A 490 8.82 -3.04 -13.23
C CYS A 490 9.06 -4.44 -12.66
N VAL A 491 8.01 -5.27 -12.56
CA VAL A 491 8.11 -6.66 -12.09
C VAL A 491 8.98 -7.51 -13.04
N ARG A 492 8.83 -7.32 -14.36
CA ARG A 492 9.67 -8.01 -15.36
C ARG A 492 11.14 -7.66 -15.21
N ILE A 493 11.45 -6.37 -15.00
CA ILE A 493 12.83 -5.93 -14.78
C ILE A 493 13.35 -6.48 -13.44
N LEU A 494 12.55 -6.41 -12.37
CA LEU A 494 12.89 -6.97 -11.06
C LEU A 494 13.23 -8.48 -11.16
N ALA A 495 12.53 -9.21 -12.01
CA ALA A 495 12.78 -10.63 -12.28
C ALA A 495 14.09 -10.90 -13.03
N GLU A 496 14.80 -9.90 -13.53
CA GLU A 496 16.10 -10.03 -14.21
C GLU A 496 17.27 -9.60 -13.31
N LEU A 497 17.00 -8.86 -12.23
CA LEU A 497 18.01 -8.32 -11.31
C LEU A 497 18.39 -9.31 -10.22
N SER A 498 19.53 -9.06 -9.55
CA SER A 498 19.86 -9.75 -8.31
C SER A 498 18.92 -9.30 -7.19
N LEU A 499 18.17 -10.23 -6.59
CA LEU A 499 17.09 -9.91 -5.66
C LEU A 499 17.28 -10.60 -4.31
N ILE A 500 17.32 -9.80 -3.25
CA ILE A 500 17.33 -10.24 -1.86
C ILE A 500 15.98 -9.89 -1.24
N VAL A 501 15.35 -10.82 -0.54
CA VAL A 501 14.08 -10.61 0.16
C VAL A 501 14.26 -10.89 1.65
N ILE A 502 13.94 -9.91 2.48
CA ILE A 502 13.91 -10.00 3.94
C ILE A 502 12.45 -9.86 4.36
N ASP A 503 11.81 -10.99 4.70
CA ASP A 503 10.39 -11.04 5.01
C ASP A 503 10.06 -12.24 5.92
N SER A 504 8.92 -12.15 6.60
CA SER A 504 8.40 -13.16 7.53
C SER A 504 7.62 -14.28 6.86
N ARG A 505 7.04 -14.00 5.68
CA ARG A 505 6.15 -14.90 4.95
C ARG A 505 6.61 -15.09 3.51
N TRP A 506 6.24 -16.22 2.92
CA TRP A 506 6.49 -16.45 1.51
C TRP A 506 5.59 -15.56 0.65
N SER A 507 6.19 -14.58 -0.02
CA SER A 507 5.52 -13.57 -0.84
C SER A 507 5.71 -13.87 -2.34
N LEU A 508 4.97 -13.18 -3.21
CA LEU A 508 5.20 -13.31 -4.65
C LEU A 508 6.61 -12.83 -5.01
N THR A 509 7.12 -11.83 -4.30
CA THR A 509 8.48 -11.33 -4.46
C THR A 509 9.54 -12.33 -4.00
N ALA A 510 9.31 -13.05 -2.91
CA ALA A 510 10.23 -14.10 -2.44
C ALA A 510 10.45 -15.19 -3.49
N SER A 511 9.43 -15.51 -4.29
CA SER A 511 9.55 -16.49 -5.38
C SER A 511 10.42 -16.05 -6.56
N LEU A 512 10.82 -14.76 -6.62
CA LEU A 512 11.75 -14.26 -7.63
C LEU A 512 13.17 -14.08 -7.07
N ALA A 513 13.36 -14.24 -5.76
CA ALA A 513 14.58 -13.85 -5.07
C ALA A 513 15.72 -14.85 -5.29
N ASP A 514 16.95 -14.34 -5.33
CA ASP A 514 18.17 -15.14 -5.24
C ASP A 514 18.47 -15.55 -3.80
N VAL A 515 18.12 -14.68 -2.84
CA VAL A 515 18.29 -14.93 -1.40
C VAL A 515 17.03 -14.50 -0.66
N VAL A 516 16.47 -15.41 0.15
CA VAL A 516 15.36 -15.11 1.07
C VAL A 516 15.86 -15.29 2.50
N ILE A 517 15.74 -14.25 3.32
CA ILE A 517 16.13 -14.28 4.73
C ILE A 517 14.87 -14.09 5.58
N PRO A 518 14.48 -15.09 6.39
CA PRO A 518 13.29 -14.99 7.22
C PRO A 518 13.49 -14.04 8.39
N THR A 519 12.45 -13.26 8.70
CA THR A 519 12.40 -12.43 9.90
C THR A 519 11.12 -12.61 10.70
N CYS A 520 11.15 -12.17 11.94
CA CYS A 520 10.00 -12.15 12.83
C CYS A 520 8.99 -11.07 12.46
N LEU A 521 7.74 -11.26 12.89
CA LEU A 521 6.70 -10.24 12.78
C LEU A 521 6.88 -9.14 13.85
N THR A 522 7.40 -7.97 13.46
CA THR A 522 7.50 -6.79 14.33
C THR A 522 6.15 -6.45 14.99
N GLY A 523 6.11 -6.36 16.33
CA GLY A 523 4.91 -6.10 17.14
C GLY A 523 4.01 -7.32 17.41
N ILE A 524 4.44 -8.52 17.00
CA ILE A 524 3.84 -9.80 17.40
C ILE A 524 4.90 -10.73 18.01
N GLU A 525 6.07 -10.83 17.38
CA GLU A 525 7.18 -11.71 17.78
C GLU A 525 8.41 -10.92 18.23
N CYS A 526 8.51 -9.66 17.81
CA CYS A 526 9.59 -8.75 18.16
C CYS A 526 9.07 -7.42 18.70
N ARG A 527 9.86 -6.82 19.59
CA ARG A 527 9.64 -5.46 20.07
C ARG A 527 10.19 -4.46 19.06
N GLY A 528 9.76 -3.20 19.16
CA GLY A 528 10.34 -2.09 18.42
C GLY A 528 9.48 -0.84 18.53
N SER A 529 9.94 0.25 17.94
CA SER A 529 9.17 1.48 17.83
C SER A 529 8.63 1.69 16.42
N ILE A 530 7.44 2.28 16.30
CA ILE A 530 6.79 2.60 15.02
C ILE A 530 6.12 3.97 15.09
N TYR A 531 5.84 4.60 13.95
CA TYR A 531 5.04 5.81 13.88
C TYR A 531 3.65 5.53 13.30
N ARG A 532 2.62 5.90 14.04
CA ARG A 532 1.23 5.91 13.57
C ARG A 532 1.01 7.00 12.51
N MET A 533 -0.09 6.93 11.76
CA MET A 533 -0.40 7.89 10.69
C MET A 533 -0.43 9.37 11.12
N ASP A 534 -0.66 9.63 12.40
CA ASP A 534 -0.72 10.94 13.05
C ASP A 534 0.60 11.34 13.74
N TYR A 535 1.72 10.71 13.34
CA TYR A 535 3.07 11.03 13.79
C TYR A 535 3.35 10.72 15.27
N GLU A 536 2.45 9.99 15.95
CA GLU A 536 2.70 9.44 17.29
C GLU A 536 3.67 8.26 17.22
N ILE A 537 4.65 8.23 18.12
CA ILE A 537 5.54 7.09 18.31
C ILE A 537 4.83 6.08 19.20
N ILE A 538 4.71 4.85 18.72
CA ILE A 538 4.10 3.74 19.44
C ILE A 538 5.18 2.68 19.65
N GLU A 539 5.42 2.35 20.92
CA GLU A 539 6.20 1.16 21.27
C GLU A 539 5.33 -0.08 21.08
N VAL A 540 5.83 -1.05 20.32
CA VAL A 540 5.18 -2.35 20.14
C VAL A 540 5.97 -3.42 20.88
N ASP A 541 5.24 -4.29 21.58
CA ASP A 541 5.81 -5.40 22.34
C ASP A 541 5.56 -6.74 21.63
N LYS A 542 6.29 -7.78 22.03
CA LYS A 542 6.02 -9.15 21.59
C LYS A 542 4.80 -9.71 22.31
N ILE A 543 3.93 -10.36 21.55
CA ILE A 543 2.73 -11.05 22.04
C ILE A 543 2.99 -12.56 22.19
N VAL A 544 3.84 -13.11 21.33
CA VAL A 544 4.27 -14.50 21.32
C VAL A 544 5.80 -14.56 21.14
N GLU A 545 6.40 -15.69 21.47
CA GLU A 545 7.80 -15.95 21.17
C GLU A 545 8.00 -16.20 19.66
N PRO A 546 9.12 -15.71 19.09
CA PRO A 546 9.44 -15.97 17.69
C PRO A 546 9.72 -17.46 17.42
N PRO A 547 9.59 -17.91 16.17
CA PRO A 547 10.04 -19.25 15.78
C PRO A 547 11.54 -19.45 16.04
N GLU A 548 11.93 -20.67 16.38
CA GLU A 548 13.34 -21.00 16.59
C GLU A 548 14.18 -20.64 15.36
N SER A 549 15.35 -20.04 15.57
CA SER A 549 16.29 -19.59 14.53
C SER A 549 15.86 -18.42 13.63
N VAL A 550 14.66 -17.86 13.82
CA VAL A 550 14.21 -16.65 13.13
C VAL A 550 14.49 -15.43 14.02
N LEU A 551 15.18 -14.43 13.46
CA LEU A 551 15.56 -13.21 14.17
C LEU A 551 14.67 -12.03 13.80
N CYS A 552 14.68 -10.98 14.62
CA CYS A 552 14.02 -9.72 14.29
C CYS A 552 14.69 -9.06 13.07
N ASP A 553 13.92 -8.25 12.32
CA ASP A 553 14.43 -7.49 11.17
C ASP A 553 15.70 -6.70 11.52
N THR A 554 15.70 -6.05 12.70
CA THR A 554 16.82 -5.26 13.21
C THR A 554 18.11 -6.07 13.34
N ASP A 555 18.04 -7.30 13.85
CA ASP A 555 19.21 -8.14 14.07
C ASP A 555 19.76 -8.67 12.75
N VAL A 556 18.88 -9.11 11.85
CA VAL A 556 19.25 -9.55 10.49
C VAL A 556 19.95 -8.42 9.73
N LEU A 557 19.38 -7.22 9.74
CA LEU A 557 19.96 -6.07 9.07
C LEU A 557 21.28 -5.63 9.71
N ARG A 558 21.42 -5.75 11.04
CA ARG A 558 22.70 -5.46 11.71
C ARG A 558 23.79 -6.44 11.29
N MET A 559 23.47 -7.73 11.23
CA MET A 559 24.42 -8.75 10.72
C MET A 559 24.84 -8.45 9.28
N LEU A 560 23.90 -8.05 8.43
CA LEU A 560 24.19 -7.65 7.04
C LEU A 560 25.07 -6.41 6.97
N LEU A 561 24.75 -5.36 7.73
CA LEU A 561 25.53 -4.13 7.82
C LEU A 561 26.97 -4.41 8.29
N ASP A 562 27.14 -5.22 9.34
CA ASP A 562 28.45 -5.58 9.86
C ASP A 562 29.27 -6.36 8.83
N ARG A 563 28.62 -7.22 8.04
CA ARG A 563 29.30 -7.97 6.97
C ARG A 563 29.74 -7.06 5.82
N ILE A 564 28.89 -6.12 5.41
CA ILE A 564 29.19 -5.11 4.39
C ILE A 564 30.36 -4.22 4.83
N LYS A 565 30.32 -3.69 6.06
CA LYS A 565 31.41 -2.87 6.62
C LYS A 565 32.75 -3.60 6.64
N LYS A 566 32.74 -4.89 7.01
CA LYS A 566 33.95 -5.72 6.94
C LYS A 566 34.44 -5.84 5.50
N GLY A 567 33.56 -6.13 4.53
CA GLY A 567 33.93 -6.22 3.12
C GLY A 567 34.65 -4.98 2.61
N LEU A 568 34.13 -3.79 2.92
CA LEU A 568 34.71 -2.51 2.53
C LEU A 568 36.00 -2.12 3.27
N SER A 569 36.33 -2.79 4.38
CA SER A 569 37.57 -2.52 5.13
C SER A 569 38.79 -3.29 4.61
N TYR A 570 38.58 -4.25 3.70
CA TYR A 570 39.64 -5.07 3.11
C TYR A 570 40.06 -4.59 1.71
N ASP A 571 39.33 -3.63 1.13
CA ASP A 571 39.69 -2.87 -0.08
C ASP A 571 40.29 -1.52 0.32
#